data_AF-A0A5T1S4X0-F1
#
_entry.id   AF-A0A5T1S4X0-F1
#
_cell.length_a   1.000
_cell.length_b   1.000
_cell.length_c   1.000
_cell.angle_alpha   90.00
_cell.angle_beta   90.00
_cell.angle_gamma   90.00
#
_symmetry.space_group_name_H-M   'P 1'
#
loop_
_entity.id
_entity.type
_entity.pdbx_description
1 polymer ?
#
loop_
_entity_poly.entity_id
_entity_poly.type
_entity_poly.pdbx_seq_one_letter_code
_entity_poly.pdbx_strand_id
1 'polypeptide(L)'
;TLQLGEKPYIISAKPDGFGMRLSSMLIGMYLAEKLGFNFGFVWDNSIDLDRFDIRTKISEDIYYFANDMENVSSIFSYFFLKKYYITDYKIQANHGFKLHSKIRTFDEIKSPPFENEWGWYSTDIPPYCWLKDCKKEEFLCIVRDIYNNQFIFSSDYQQIFDNVNVINEKINNFIALHIRGGDIVYSSLRKHAGRKALEERFFPYEIALEIIKRHANANVKIIIFGQDVKSNMKLLNYIIENKILPKNKIFTVDEFINQTFSSLQRAFFEINLMSKAYAIYSPKVSAFSRTAMMISGKDILIAYEDIFNAQERYDIIQRNLFSLGLNDLQIARSLFYQYTLSLKLKMPLNICLEILKKALYFDRDNDAYRIYIIDNLFQTYQYELINRYLKIILNNRYDCFLKTLCDNSLNVFCDYYKKYLNQSKNNFFYIKFVAAYISIYKGDVYCALQYLDELISMKQNNTLLLKLIDKIKYNLCYNGELRLKGTLQYKLGQVFLNIFTKSNIIDVLFFLIRYKKEKKKIELFIQNFNINIPSFEQCYDYSNAKRIEYYLSYNIGKIMIQAHQSWYKGAYFILPYKIYILYKNFKHKKGK
;
A
#
# COMPACT_ATOMS: atom_id res chain seq x y z
N THR A 1 -7.61 29.91 -5.10
CA THR A 1 -8.26 29.47 -6.36
C THR A 1 -7.23 29.53 -7.47
N LEU A 2 -7.21 28.57 -8.39
CA LEU A 2 -6.28 28.58 -9.52
C LEU A 2 -6.54 29.77 -10.45
N GLN A 3 -5.47 30.44 -10.90
CA GLN A 3 -5.53 31.46 -11.93
C GLN A 3 -5.20 30.80 -13.27
N LEU A 4 -6.23 30.25 -13.93
CA LEU A 4 -6.07 29.58 -15.23
C LEU A 4 -5.83 30.64 -16.32
N GLY A 5 -4.71 30.56 -17.05
CA GLY A 5 -4.48 31.38 -18.25
C GLY A 5 -3.06 31.91 -18.50
N GLU A 6 -2.19 31.98 -17.47
CA GLU A 6 -0.85 32.59 -17.65
C GLU A 6 0.28 31.57 -17.72
N LYS A 7 0.36 30.63 -16.76
CA LYS A 7 1.39 29.57 -16.69
C LYS A 7 0.80 28.26 -16.12
N PRO A 8 1.22 27.08 -16.61
CA PRO A 8 0.81 25.81 -16.02
C PRO A 8 1.29 25.67 -14.57
N TYR A 9 0.65 24.77 -13.80
CA TYR A 9 0.96 24.51 -12.39
C TYR A 9 1.63 23.14 -12.18
N ILE A 10 2.51 23.09 -11.18
CA ILE A 10 2.88 21.87 -10.46
C ILE A 10 2.20 21.91 -9.09
N ILE A 11 1.30 20.95 -8.81
CA ILE A 11 0.51 20.93 -7.57
C ILE A 11 0.90 19.75 -6.69
N SER A 12 1.30 20.01 -5.45
CA SER A 12 1.44 18.97 -4.42
C SER A 12 0.09 18.69 -3.74
N ALA A 13 -0.43 17.47 -3.92
CA ALA A 13 -1.71 17.05 -3.35
C ALA A 13 -1.64 15.68 -2.64
N LYS A 14 -0.49 15.40 -2.04
CA LYS A 14 -0.17 14.08 -1.47
C LYS A 14 -1.01 13.78 -0.21
N PRO A 15 -1.79 12.68 -0.16
CA PRO A 15 -2.61 12.32 1.02
C PRO A 15 -1.85 11.47 2.06
N ASP A 16 -0.51 11.52 2.06
CA ASP A 16 0.37 10.74 2.94
C ASP A 16 0.74 11.52 4.22
N GLY A 17 1.60 10.94 5.07
CA GLY A 17 2.18 11.62 6.22
C GLY A 17 3.16 12.76 5.85
N PHE A 18 3.53 13.55 6.85
CA PHE A 18 4.30 14.80 6.71
C PHE A 18 5.55 14.70 5.83
N GLY A 19 6.41 13.71 6.06
CA GLY A 19 7.66 13.57 5.29
C GLY A 19 7.45 13.42 3.78
N MET A 20 6.39 12.70 3.35
CA MET A 20 6.03 12.55 1.93
C MET A 20 5.41 13.82 1.36
N ARG A 21 4.60 14.55 2.14
CA ARG A 21 4.04 15.84 1.72
C ARG A 21 5.12 16.88 1.54
N LEU A 22 6.03 17.01 2.50
CA LEU A 22 7.16 17.92 2.44
C LEU A 22 8.07 17.58 1.26
N SER A 23 8.36 16.29 1.02
CA SER A 23 9.10 15.84 -0.17
C SER A 23 8.41 16.25 -1.47
N SER A 24 7.09 16.06 -1.55
CA SER A 24 6.28 16.41 -2.72
C SER A 24 6.24 17.93 -2.97
N MET A 25 6.21 18.73 -1.90
CA MET A 25 6.29 20.20 -2.01
C MET A 25 7.67 20.65 -2.50
N LEU A 26 8.75 20.12 -1.93
CA LEU A 26 10.13 20.43 -2.35
C LEU A 26 10.38 20.11 -3.82
N ILE A 27 9.98 18.90 -4.25
CA ILE A 27 10.10 18.47 -5.65
C ILE A 27 9.19 19.33 -6.55
N GLY A 28 8.00 19.67 -6.08
CA GLY A 28 7.06 20.48 -6.84
C GLY A 28 7.57 21.89 -7.10
N MET A 29 8.18 22.53 -6.09
CA MET A 29 8.81 23.84 -6.23
C MET A 29 10.02 23.78 -7.16
N TYR A 30 10.89 22.77 -7.01
CA TYR A 30 12.03 22.55 -7.91
C TYR A 30 11.59 22.43 -9.38
N LEU A 31 10.57 21.61 -9.65
CA LEU A 31 10.05 21.43 -11.00
C LEU A 31 9.39 22.70 -11.52
N ALA A 32 8.64 23.41 -10.68
CA ALA A 32 8.00 24.67 -11.07
C ALA A 32 9.05 25.70 -11.52
N GLU A 33 10.15 25.85 -10.78
CA GLU A 33 11.25 26.74 -11.15
C GLU A 33 11.93 26.32 -12.45
N LYS A 34 12.31 25.04 -12.58
CA LYS A 34 12.99 24.53 -13.78
C LYS A 34 12.14 24.65 -15.05
N LEU A 35 10.82 24.53 -14.93
CA LEU A 35 9.90 24.57 -16.06
C LEU A 35 9.36 25.98 -16.34
N GLY A 36 9.53 26.92 -15.41
CA GLY A 36 8.86 28.23 -15.45
C GLY A 36 7.36 28.14 -15.20
N PHE A 37 6.92 27.16 -14.42
CA PHE A 37 5.53 26.91 -14.04
C PHE A 37 5.21 27.57 -12.69
N ASN A 38 3.94 27.65 -12.35
CA ASN A 38 3.49 28.01 -11.01
C ASN A 38 3.59 26.80 -10.06
N PHE A 39 3.82 27.04 -8.77
CA PHE A 39 3.71 26.02 -7.75
C PHE A 39 2.49 26.28 -6.86
N GLY A 40 1.83 25.21 -6.42
CA GLY A 40 0.89 25.29 -5.30
C GLY A 40 0.71 23.95 -4.59
N PHE A 41 0.03 23.97 -3.46
CA PHE A 41 -0.26 22.75 -2.70
C PHE A 41 -1.63 22.80 -2.04
N VAL A 42 -2.20 21.62 -1.81
CA VAL A 42 -3.38 21.43 -0.97
C VAL A 42 -2.99 20.68 0.30
N TRP A 43 -3.79 20.82 1.36
CA TRP A 43 -3.51 20.23 2.66
C TRP A 43 -4.78 19.68 3.30
N ASP A 44 -4.84 18.36 3.46
CA ASP A 44 -5.91 17.67 4.18
C ASP A 44 -5.36 17.14 5.51
N ASN A 45 -6.09 17.28 6.61
CA ASN A 45 -5.63 16.74 7.90
C ASN A 45 -5.77 15.21 7.99
N SER A 46 -6.50 14.57 7.06
CA SER A 46 -6.61 13.13 6.94
C SER A 46 -5.39 12.49 6.25
N ILE A 47 -5.18 11.20 6.51
CA ILE A 47 -4.19 10.36 5.81
C ILE A 47 -4.91 9.18 5.17
N ASP A 48 -4.54 8.84 3.93
CA ASP A 48 -5.16 7.76 3.14
C ASP A 48 -5.12 6.37 3.81
N LEU A 49 -4.14 6.14 4.70
CA LEU A 49 -3.96 4.91 5.45
C LEU A 49 -4.54 4.94 6.87
N ASP A 50 -5.28 5.97 7.27
CA ASP A 50 -5.84 6.11 8.64
C ASP A 50 -6.65 4.90 9.11
N ARG A 51 -7.37 4.24 8.18
CA ARG A 51 -8.13 3.01 8.47
C ARG A 51 -7.28 1.86 9.03
N PHE A 52 -5.96 1.93 8.89
CA PHE A 52 -5.04 0.92 9.39
C PHE A 52 -4.49 1.23 10.78
N ASP A 53 -4.95 2.32 11.44
CA ASP A 53 -4.57 2.69 12.80
C ASP A 53 -3.07 3.02 12.91
N ILE A 54 -2.62 3.87 11.98
CA ILE A 54 -1.22 4.26 11.74
C ILE A 54 -0.80 5.56 12.43
N ARG A 55 -1.65 6.08 13.32
CA ARG A 55 -1.39 7.27 14.15
C ARG A 55 -0.53 6.89 15.36
N THR A 56 -0.05 7.91 16.07
CA THR A 56 0.76 7.72 17.29
C THR A 56 -0.01 6.92 18.33
N LYS A 57 0.67 6.02 19.02
CA LYS A 57 0.09 5.26 20.14
C LYS A 57 1.01 5.24 21.34
N ILE A 58 0.43 5.54 22.48
CA ILE A 58 1.11 5.58 23.77
C ILE A 58 0.27 4.77 24.76
N SER A 59 0.85 3.69 25.26
CA SER A 59 0.31 2.81 26.30
C SER A 59 1.46 2.21 27.13
N GLU A 60 1.12 1.45 28.16
CA GLU A 60 2.09 0.78 29.03
C GLU A 60 3.02 -0.18 28.28
N ASP A 61 2.54 -0.82 27.22
CA ASP A 61 3.34 -1.77 26.41
C ASP A 61 3.90 -1.17 25.12
N ILE A 62 3.23 -0.16 24.55
CA ILE A 62 3.54 0.39 23.23
C ILE A 62 3.79 1.88 23.36
N TYR A 63 4.92 2.37 22.87
CA TYR A 63 5.18 3.81 22.81
C TYR A 63 5.88 4.13 21.49
N TYR A 64 5.11 4.54 20.49
CA TYR A 64 5.66 4.96 19.21
C TYR A 64 4.98 6.19 18.63
N PHE A 65 5.78 7.04 17.99
CA PHE A 65 5.33 8.21 17.23
C PHE A 65 5.17 7.86 15.75
N ALA A 66 4.07 8.34 15.16
CA ALA A 66 3.66 7.93 13.83
C ALA A 66 3.18 9.13 12.98
N ASN A 67 2.25 8.88 12.05
CA ASN A 67 1.84 9.86 11.07
C ASN A 67 0.71 10.76 11.62
N ASP A 68 1.02 11.68 12.52
CA ASP A 68 0.05 12.69 12.96
C ASP A 68 0.07 13.92 12.06
N MET A 69 -1.04 14.67 12.01
CA MET A 69 -1.21 15.82 11.13
C MET A 69 -1.80 16.99 11.91
N GLU A 70 -1.32 18.19 11.62
CA GLU A 70 -1.85 19.44 12.15
C GLU A 70 -2.51 20.26 11.05
N ASN A 71 -3.24 21.30 11.47
CA ASN A 71 -3.74 22.30 10.55
C ASN A 71 -2.57 22.97 9.81
N VAL A 72 -2.75 23.23 8.52
CA VAL A 72 -1.76 23.88 7.67
C VAL A 72 -1.29 25.24 8.21
N SER A 73 -2.17 25.97 8.91
CA SER A 73 -1.85 27.27 9.54
C SER A 73 -1.00 27.17 10.79
N SER A 74 -0.93 25.99 11.41
CA SER A 74 -0.01 25.74 12.53
C SER A 74 1.43 25.55 12.05
N ILE A 75 1.62 25.10 10.80
CA ILE A 75 2.92 24.71 10.24
C ILE A 75 3.56 25.85 9.46
N PHE A 76 2.79 26.50 8.59
CA PHE A 76 3.28 27.52 7.68
C PHE A 76 2.80 28.92 8.05
N SER A 77 3.63 29.91 7.79
CA SER A 77 3.26 31.32 7.98
C SER A 77 2.13 31.75 7.04
N TYR A 78 1.42 32.81 7.44
CA TYR A 78 0.41 33.45 6.59
C TYR A 78 0.94 33.81 5.20
N PHE A 79 2.17 34.32 5.09
CA PHE A 79 2.76 34.72 3.81
C PHE A 79 3.02 33.53 2.89
N PHE A 80 3.48 32.41 3.42
CA PHE A 80 3.68 31.18 2.65
C PHE A 80 2.34 30.63 2.14
N LEU A 81 1.34 30.59 3.02
CA LEU A 81 -0.01 30.13 2.67
C LEU A 81 -0.64 31.02 1.59
N LYS A 82 -0.57 32.34 1.77
CA LYS A 82 -1.09 33.30 0.77
C LYS A 82 -0.48 33.09 -0.62
N LYS A 83 0.80 32.69 -0.68
CA LYS A 83 1.53 32.50 -1.93
C LYS A 83 1.23 31.15 -2.61
N TYR A 84 1.19 30.06 -1.86
CA TYR A 84 1.22 28.71 -2.44
C TYR A 84 0.03 27.81 -2.07
N TYR A 85 -0.75 28.14 -1.03
CA TYR A 85 -1.84 27.27 -0.58
C TYR A 85 -3.09 27.41 -1.47
N ILE A 86 -3.60 26.28 -1.93
CA ILE A 86 -4.76 26.20 -2.81
C ILE A 86 -5.97 25.66 -2.03
N THR A 87 -7.06 26.41 -2.02
CA THR A 87 -8.36 26.04 -1.41
C THR A 87 -9.39 25.57 -2.43
N ASP A 88 -8.98 25.33 -3.67
CA ASP A 88 -9.88 24.88 -4.75
C ASP A 88 -10.30 23.42 -4.53
N TYR A 89 -11.59 23.21 -4.24
CA TYR A 89 -12.17 21.89 -3.97
C TYR A 89 -12.14 20.94 -5.17
N LYS A 90 -11.84 21.43 -6.38
CA LYS A 90 -11.69 20.58 -7.57
C LYS A 90 -10.35 19.83 -7.59
N ILE A 91 -9.35 20.29 -6.83
CA ILE A 91 -8.06 19.59 -6.73
C ILE A 91 -8.21 18.42 -5.76
N GLN A 92 -8.17 17.21 -6.30
CA GLN A 92 -8.25 15.99 -5.51
C GLN A 92 -6.87 15.55 -5.03
N ALA A 93 -6.87 14.78 -3.93
CA ALA A 93 -5.70 14.09 -3.44
C ALA A 93 -5.07 13.19 -4.53
N ASN A 94 -3.75 13.27 -4.70
CA ASN A 94 -3.03 12.52 -5.72
C ASN A 94 -1.59 12.25 -5.28
N HIS A 95 -1.09 11.04 -5.55
CA HIS A 95 0.28 10.65 -5.24
C HIS A 95 1.33 11.10 -6.27
N GLY A 96 0.94 11.66 -7.42
CA GLY A 96 1.85 12.16 -8.45
C GLY A 96 2.37 11.11 -9.44
N PHE A 97 1.74 9.93 -9.51
CA PHE A 97 2.28 8.80 -10.26
C PHE A 97 2.39 9.03 -11.77
N LYS A 98 1.52 9.85 -12.38
CA LYS A 98 1.52 10.07 -13.83
C LYS A 98 2.79 10.79 -14.31
N LEU A 99 3.29 11.73 -13.50
CA LEU A 99 4.47 12.53 -13.81
C LEU A 99 5.71 11.64 -13.98
N HIS A 100 5.94 10.70 -13.06
CA HIS A 100 7.08 9.78 -13.05
C HIS A 100 6.74 8.35 -13.54
N SER A 101 5.66 8.17 -14.29
CA SER A 101 5.22 6.86 -14.79
C SER A 101 6.16 6.24 -15.82
N LYS A 102 7.05 7.04 -16.40
CA LYS A 102 8.10 6.66 -17.35
C LYS A 102 9.28 7.60 -17.21
N ILE A 103 10.40 7.24 -17.82
CA ILE A 103 11.54 8.14 -17.99
C ILE A 103 11.16 9.28 -18.95
N ARG A 104 11.52 10.53 -18.61
CA ARG A 104 11.21 11.77 -19.36
C ARG A 104 12.40 12.72 -19.45
N THR A 105 12.22 13.82 -20.17
CA THR A 105 13.09 15.02 -20.16
C THR A 105 12.30 16.22 -19.62
N PHE A 106 12.98 17.33 -19.29
CA PHE A 106 12.28 18.56 -18.90
C PHE A 106 11.37 19.10 -20.01
N ASP A 107 11.81 19.03 -21.27
CA ASP A 107 11.04 19.52 -22.43
C ASP A 107 9.72 18.77 -22.63
N GLU A 108 9.72 17.45 -22.39
CA GLU A 108 8.51 16.62 -22.46
C GLU A 108 7.46 17.01 -21.41
N ILE A 109 7.88 17.54 -20.26
CA ILE A 109 6.97 17.91 -19.16
C ILE A 109 6.48 19.35 -19.33
N LYS A 110 7.32 20.21 -19.90
CA LYS A 110 7.03 21.61 -20.17
C LYS A 110 5.91 21.79 -21.19
N SER A 111 5.76 20.84 -22.12
CA SER A 111 4.82 20.92 -23.23
C SER A 111 3.59 20.04 -23.02
N PRO A 112 2.41 20.43 -23.53
CA PRO A 112 1.21 19.60 -23.47
C PRO A 112 1.35 18.30 -24.30
N PRO A 113 0.53 17.27 -24.05
CA PRO A 113 -0.59 17.26 -23.10
C PRO A 113 -0.15 17.03 -21.65
N PHE A 114 -0.77 17.80 -20.74
CA PHE A 114 -0.55 17.68 -19.29
C PHE A 114 -1.44 16.61 -18.65
N GLU A 115 -1.25 16.38 -17.34
CA GLU A 115 -2.13 15.49 -16.60
C GLU A 115 -3.55 16.03 -16.48
N ASN A 116 -3.67 17.34 -16.21
CA ASN A 116 -4.90 18.09 -16.04
C ASN A 116 -4.84 19.39 -16.86
N GLU A 117 -5.99 20.04 -17.06
CA GLU A 117 -6.07 21.34 -17.75
C GLU A 117 -5.16 22.41 -17.12
N TRP A 118 -4.91 22.33 -15.81
CA TRP A 118 -4.05 23.24 -15.07
C TRP A 118 -2.58 22.80 -14.98
N GLY A 119 -2.20 21.58 -15.38
CA GLY A 119 -0.82 21.09 -15.29
C GLY A 119 -0.66 19.71 -14.67
N TRP A 120 0.35 19.54 -13.80
CA TRP A 120 0.80 18.25 -13.26
C TRP A 120 0.70 18.15 -11.73
N TYR A 121 0.38 16.96 -11.23
CA TYR A 121 0.61 16.66 -9.83
C TYR A 121 2.09 16.38 -9.54
N SER A 122 2.59 16.93 -8.42
CA SER A 122 3.93 16.65 -7.90
C SER A 122 4.02 15.26 -7.26
N THR A 123 5.26 14.78 -7.04
CA THR A 123 5.58 13.45 -6.50
C THR A 123 6.62 13.54 -5.37
N ASP A 124 6.70 12.50 -4.53
CA ASP A 124 7.75 12.31 -3.51
C ASP A 124 9.00 11.57 -4.05
N ILE A 125 8.99 11.19 -5.32
CA ILE A 125 10.10 10.48 -5.98
C ILE A 125 11.05 11.50 -6.61
N PRO A 126 12.34 11.55 -6.20
CA PRO A 126 13.28 12.54 -6.72
C PRO A 126 13.40 12.53 -8.24
N PRO A 127 13.39 13.70 -8.90
CA PRO A 127 13.42 13.81 -10.36
C PRO A 127 14.59 13.10 -11.03
N TYR A 128 15.78 13.06 -10.42
CA TYR A 128 16.94 12.33 -10.95
C TYR A 128 16.73 10.81 -11.11
N CYS A 129 15.67 10.24 -10.52
CA CYS A 129 15.33 8.83 -10.71
C CYS A 129 14.56 8.57 -12.02
N TRP A 130 14.00 9.61 -12.65
CA TRP A 130 13.08 9.46 -13.79
C TRP A 130 13.19 10.57 -14.85
N LEU A 131 13.97 11.62 -14.62
CA LEU A 131 14.37 12.62 -15.60
C LEU A 131 15.80 12.33 -16.08
N LYS A 132 15.98 12.14 -17.39
CA LYS A 132 17.30 11.86 -17.98
C LYS A 132 18.30 12.99 -17.76
N ASP A 133 17.79 14.22 -17.78
CA ASP A 133 18.57 15.46 -17.78
C ASP A 133 18.68 16.08 -16.38
N CYS A 134 18.28 15.35 -15.33
CA CYS A 134 18.38 15.80 -13.94
C CYS A 134 19.53 15.10 -13.20
N LYS A 135 20.57 15.85 -12.84
CA LYS A 135 21.69 15.35 -12.02
C LYS A 135 21.34 15.39 -10.53
N LYS A 136 21.74 14.35 -9.79
CA LYS A 136 21.40 14.19 -8.36
C LYS A 136 21.98 15.32 -7.50
N GLU A 137 23.24 15.66 -7.70
CA GLU A 137 23.97 16.66 -6.90
C GLU A 137 23.37 18.06 -7.12
N GLU A 138 23.06 18.41 -8.37
CA GLU A 138 22.41 19.68 -8.72
C GLU A 138 21.01 19.77 -8.10
N PHE A 139 20.21 18.71 -8.24
CA PHE A 139 18.88 18.64 -7.63
C PHE A 139 18.94 18.85 -6.11
N LEU A 140 19.84 18.14 -5.41
CA LEU A 140 19.96 18.24 -3.96
C LEU A 140 20.38 19.65 -3.52
N CYS A 141 21.33 20.27 -4.23
CA CYS A 141 21.75 21.64 -3.94
C CYS A 141 20.57 22.63 -4.07
N ILE A 142 19.84 22.57 -5.18
CA ILE A 142 18.72 23.48 -5.43
C ILE A 142 17.59 23.26 -4.42
N VAL A 143 17.25 22.01 -4.10
CA VAL A 143 16.18 21.73 -3.15
C VAL A 143 16.51 22.18 -1.73
N ARG A 144 17.78 22.06 -1.29
CA ARG A 144 18.23 22.67 -0.03
C ARG A 144 17.98 24.18 -0.03
N ASP A 145 18.32 24.86 -1.11
CA ASP A 145 18.18 26.32 -1.20
C ASP A 145 16.70 26.74 -1.25
N ILE A 146 15.84 25.96 -1.92
CA ILE A 146 14.39 26.12 -1.85
C ILE A 146 13.89 25.99 -0.41
N TYR A 147 14.29 24.94 0.30
CA TYR A 147 13.85 24.70 1.68
C TYR A 147 14.30 25.83 2.62
N ASN A 148 15.55 26.27 2.54
CA ASN A 148 16.09 27.29 3.44
C ASN A 148 15.58 28.70 3.15
N ASN A 149 15.31 29.02 1.87
CA ASN A 149 15.06 30.41 1.46
C ASN A 149 13.60 30.70 1.09
N GLN A 150 12.79 29.68 0.75
CA GLN A 150 11.43 29.89 0.25
C GLN A 150 10.33 29.31 1.13
N PHE A 151 10.64 28.32 1.96
CA PHE A 151 9.70 27.87 2.99
C PHE A 151 9.68 28.89 4.12
N ILE A 152 8.49 29.38 4.45
CA ILE A 152 8.30 30.31 5.58
C ILE A 152 7.37 29.63 6.58
N PHE A 153 7.97 29.03 7.60
CA PHE A 153 7.28 28.32 8.67
C PHE A 153 6.62 29.28 9.67
N SER A 154 5.70 28.78 10.47
CA SER A 154 5.13 29.53 11.60
C SER A 154 6.19 29.80 12.68
N SER A 155 5.90 30.68 13.64
CA SER A 155 6.80 30.98 14.76
C SER A 155 7.23 29.74 15.54
N ASP A 156 6.27 28.84 15.79
CA ASP A 156 6.48 27.67 16.62
C ASP A 156 7.42 26.68 15.93
N TYR A 157 7.25 26.49 14.61
CA TYR A 157 8.14 25.67 13.81
C TYR A 157 9.49 26.35 13.56
N GLN A 158 9.55 27.69 13.55
CA GLN A 158 10.80 28.42 13.46
C GLN A 158 11.68 28.19 14.71
N GLN A 159 11.09 28.20 15.90
CA GLN A 159 11.80 27.89 17.16
C GLN A 159 12.40 26.48 17.17
N ILE A 160 11.81 25.53 16.44
CA ILE A 160 12.38 24.18 16.31
C ILE A 160 13.72 24.22 15.59
N PHE A 161 13.92 25.09 14.60
CA PHE A 161 15.23 25.25 13.94
C PHE A 161 16.31 25.73 14.90
N ASP A 162 15.98 26.69 15.77
CA ASP A 162 16.94 27.21 16.75
C ASP A 162 17.40 26.10 17.70
N ASN A 163 16.45 25.28 18.19
CA ASN A 163 16.76 24.09 18.99
C ASN A 163 17.66 23.11 18.23
N VAL A 164 17.34 22.81 16.96
CA VAL A 164 18.15 21.91 16.12
C VAL A 164 19.58 22.44 15.96
N ASN A 165 19.76 23.75 15.75
CA ASN A 165 21.08 24.36 15.57
C ASN A 165 21.93 24.24 16.85
N VAL A 166 21.36 24.56 18.02
CA VAL A 166 22.03 24.42 19.33
C VAL A 166 22.49 22.98 19.57
N ILE A 167 21.62 22.00 19.27
CA ILE A 167 21.96 20.58 19.46
C ILE A 167 23.02 20.14 18.47
N ASN A 168 22.94 20.57 17.21
CA ASN A 168 23.93 20.24 16.19
C ASN A 168 25.33 20.75 16.58
N GLU A 169 25.43 21.97 17.11
CA GLU A 169 26.69 22.53 17.62
C GLU A 169 27.24 21.73 18.82
N LYS A 170 26.36 21.34 19.76
CA LYS A 170 26.74 20.57 20.95
C LYS A 170 27.18 19.15 20.62
N ILE A 171 26.44 18.47 19.74
CA ILE A 171 26.76 17.10 19.37
C ILE A 171 27.97 17.09 18.45
N ASN A 172 27.95 17.87 17.36
CA ASN A 172 28.97 17.95 16.33
C ASN A 172 29.39 16.58 15.74
N ASN A 173 29.38 16.45 14.42
CA ASN A 173 29.82 15.24 13.71
C ASN A 173 29.18 13.93 14.23
N PHE A 174 27.94 13.67 13.81
CA PHE A 174 27.21 12.45 14.14
C PHE A 174 26.68 11.74 12.90
N ILE A 175 26.46 10.44 13.03
CA ILE A 175 25.64 9.66 12.11
C ILE A 175 24.23 9.50 12.67
N ALA A 176 23.25 9.54 11.79
CA ALA A 176 21.87 9.25 12.11
C ALA A 176 21.55 7.79 11.78
N LEU A 177 20.93 7.08 12.72
CA LEU A 177 20.40 5.73 12.53
C LEU A 177 18.87 5.81 12.55
N HIS A 178 18.24 5.88 11.38
CA HIS A 178 16.80 6.07 11.23
C HIS A 178 16.05 4.73 11.20
N ILE A 179 15.62 4.24 12.37
CA ILE A 179 14.94 2.95 12.56
C ILE A 179 13.43 3.10 12.32
N ARG A 180 13.00 2.77 11.10
CA ARG A 180 11.57 2.75 10.73
C ARG A 180 10.94 1.39 11.07
N GLY A 181 9.78 1.42 11.73
CA GLY A 181 9.06 0.18 12.04
C GLY A 181 7.83 0.34 12.92
N GLY A 182 7.62 1.49 13.57
CA GLY A 182 6.53 1.68 14.55
C GLY A 182 5.15 1.39 13.97
N ASP A 183 4.74 2.15 12.94
CA ASP A 183 3.44 1.94 12.28
C ASP A 183 3.35 0.58 11.58
N ILE A 184 4.44 0.08 11.01
CA ILE A 184 4.47 -1.24 10.34
C ILE A 184 4.26 -2.39 11.33
N VAL A 185 4.73 -2.26 12.56
CA VAL A 185 4.73 -3.32 13.58
C VAL A 185 3.51 -3.24 14.49
N TYR A 186 3.11 -2.05 14.95
CA TYR A 186 2.09 -1.88 15.98
C TYR A 186 0.70 -1.49 15.44
N SER A 187 0.59 -1.16 14.15
CA SER A 187 -0.71 -0.93 13.52
C SER A 187 -1.27 -2.23 12.91
N SER A 188 -2.44 -2.14 12.30
CA SER A 188 -3.00 -3.25 11.53
C SER A 188 -2.27 -3.50 10.20
N LEU A 189 -1.35 -2.61 9.77
CA LEU A 189 -0.48 -2.83 8.61
C LEU A 189 0.38 -4.10 8.75
N ARG A 190 0.71 -4.52 9.97
CA ARG A 190 1.46 -5.78 10.20
C ARG A 190 0.77 -7.02 9.64
N LYS A 191 -0.56 -6.98 9.48
CA LYS A 191 -1.37 -8.04 8.85
C LYS A 191 -1.27 -8.04 7.32
N HIS A 192 -0.47 -7.15 6.75
CA HIS A 192 -0.24 -7.00 5.31
C HIS A 192 1.26 -7.12 4.97
N ALA A 193 2.05 -7.76 5.83
CA ALA A 193 3.51 -7.73 5.81
C ALA A 193 4.16 -8.19 4.48
N GLY A 194 3.46 -8.94 3.63
CA GLY A 194 3.96 -9.31 2.29
C GLY A 194 3.78 -8.25 1.21
N ARG A 195 3.18 -7.09 1.52
CA ARG A 195 3.21 -5.94 0.62
C ARG A 195 4.64 -5.44 0.52
N LYS A 196 5.22 -5.47 -0.69
CA LYS A 196 6.60 -5.06 -0.98
C LYS A 196 7.01 -3.74 -0.30
N ALA A 197 6.14 -2.71 -0.36
CA ALA A 197 6.42 -1.42 0.28
C ALA A 197 6.59 -1.51 1.81
N LEU A 198 5.91 -2.42 2.51
CA LEU A 198 6.05 -2.64 3.96
C LEU A 198 7.28 -3.48 4.30
N GLU A 199 7.72 -4.34 3.38
CA GLU A 199 8.98 -5.07 3.49
C GLU A 199 10.17 -4.12 3.37
N GLU A 200 10.21 -3.31 2.31
CA GLU A 200 11.30 -2.38 1.98
C GLU A 200 11.40 -1.17 2.92
N ARG A 201 10.38 -0.95 3.77
CA ARG A 201 10.34 0.14 4.76
C ARG A 201 10.73 -0.31 6.16
N PHE A 202 10.83 -1.60 6.42
CA PHE A 202 11.13 -2.13 7.75
C PHE A 202 12.63 -2.14 8.01
N PHE A 203 13.04 -1.60 9.16
CA PHE A 203 14.42 -1.65 9.64
C PHE A 203 14.48 -2.50 10.92
N PRO A 204 14.98 -3.75 10.84
CA PRO A 204 15.14 -4.61 12.01
C PRO A 204 16.18 -4.04 12.99
N TYR A 205 15.86 -4.06 14.29
CA TYR A 205 16.79 -3.64 15.34
C TYR A 205 18.06 -4.51 15.38
N GLU A 206 17.98 -5.76 14.95
CA GLU A 206 19.11 -6.68 14.81
C GLU A 206 20.15 -6.15 13.79
N ILE A 207 19.67 -5.54 12.70
CA ILE A 207 20.52 -4.90 11.69
C ILE A 207 21.07 -3.57 12.23
N ALA A 208 20.25 -2.81 12.96
CA ALA A 208 20.66 -1.55 13.56
C ALA A 208 21.82 -1.75 14.55
N LEU A 209 21.75 -2.80 15.38
CA LEU A 209 22.82 -3.24 16.26
C LEU A 209 24.12 -3.55 15.50
N GLU A 210 24.03 -4.22 14.36
CA GLU A 210 25.21 -4.56 13.56
C GLU A 210 25.88 -3.31 12.95
N ILE A 211 25.08 -2.34 12.50
CA ILE A 211 25.60 -1.06 12.00
C ILE A 211 26.33 -0.31 13.12
N ILE A 212 25.76 -0.27 14.32
CA ILE A 212 26.41 0.37 15.48
C ILE A 212 27.74 -0.30 15.79
N LYS A 213 27.81 -1.64 15.80
CA LYS A 213 29.06 -2.39 16.02
C LYS A 213 30.15 -2.03 15.00
N ARG A 214 29.79 -1.82 13.73
CA ARG A 214 30.75 -1.39 12.68
C ARG A 214 31.36 -0.01 12.93
N HIS A 215 30.67 0.84 13.69
CA HIS A 215 31.14 2.20 14.05
C HIS A 215 31.77 2.29 15.45
N ALA A 216 31.96 1.17 16.15
CA ALA A 216 32.47 1.18 17.53
C ALA A 216 33.83 1.89 17.68
N ASN A 217 34.71 1.73 16.68
CA ASN A 217 36.05 2.31 16.67
C ASN A 217 36.11 3.69 15.99
N ALA A 218 35.02 4.16 15.40
CA ALA A 218 34.99 5.46 14.74
C ALA A 218 34.94 6.61 15.77
N ASN A 219 35.54 7.74 15.43
CA ASN A 219 35.41 8.98 16.19
C ASN A 219 34.16 9.76 15.76
N VAL A 220 33.01 9.09 15.82
CA VAL A 220 31.70 9.66 15.45
C VAL A 220 30.68 9.36 16.53
N LYS A 221 29.75 10.28 16.75
CA LYS A 221 28.58 10.05 17.61
C LYS A 221 27.45 9.41 16.80
N ILE A 222 26.58 8.65 17.46
CA ILE A 222 25.41 8.02 16.84
C ILE A 222 24.16 8.56 17.51
N ILE A 223 23.20 9.04 16.72
CA ILE A 223 21.85 9.35 17.21
C ILE A 223 20.86 8.38 16.59
N ILE A 224 20.09 7.69 17.44
CA ILE A 224 19.02 6.78 17.04
C ILE A 224 17.73 7.59 16.84
N PHE A 225 17.24 7.62 15.60
CA PHE A 225 15.96 8.21 15.21
C PHE A 225 14.99 7.07 14.90
N GLY A 226 14.22 6.61 15.89
CA GLY A 226 13.28 5.51 15.68
C GLY A 226 11.89 5.86 16.15
N GLN A 227 10.88 5.33 15.47
CA GLN A 227 9.49 5.58 15.85
C GLN A 227 9.15 4.95 17.22
N ASP A 228 9.70 3.77 17.53
CA ASP A 228 9.43 3.01 18.75
C ASP A 228 10.43 3.37 19.85
N VAL A 229 9.98 4.25 20.76
CA VAL A 229 10.80 4.82 21.83
C VAL A 229 11.32 3.73 22.76
N LYS A 230 10.48 2.75 23.12
CA LYS A 230 10.86 1.66 24.04
C LYS A 230 11.93 0.76 23.43
N SER A 231 11.77 0.38 22.16
CA SER A 231 12.77 -0.44 21.47
C SER A 231 14.08 0.32 21.22
N ASN A 232 14.01 1.64 20.96
CA ASN A 232 15.21 2.49 20.89
C ASN A 232 15.99 2.49 22.21
N MET A 233 15.28 2.63 23.35
CA MET A 233 15.91 2.58 24.67
C MET A 233 16.50 1.20 24.99
N LYS A 234 15.82 0.11 24.62
CA LYS A 234 16.37 -1.25 24.76
C LYS A 234 17.65 -1.43 23.94
N LEU A 235 17.70 -0.92 22.71
CA LEU A 235 18.91 -0.92 21.90
C LEU A 235 20.02 -0.09 22.57
N LEU A 236 19.73 1.14 23.02
CA LEU A 236 20.70 2.00 23.71
C LEU A 236 21.29 1.32 24.95
N ASN A 237 20.44 0.77 25.81
CA ASN A 237 20.87 0.10 27.05
C ASN A 237 21.73 -1.12 26.73
N TYR A 238 21.31 -1.96 25.80
CA TYR A 238 22.09 -3.12 25.38
C TYR A 238 23.49 -2.73 24.90
N ILE A 239 23.62 -1.66 24.10
CA ILE A 239 24.91 -1.15 23.63
C ILE A 239 25.82 -0.74 24.79
N ILE A 240 25.28 -0.03 25.78
CA ILE A 240 26.05 0.50 26.91
C ILE A 240 26.43 -0.62 27.88
N GLU A 241 25.47 -1.46 28.27
CA GLU A 241 25.67 -2.58 29.21
C GLU A 241 26.70 -3.59 28.69
N ASN A 242 26.67 -3.86 27.37
CA ASN A 242 27.64 -4.75 26.72
C ASN A 242 28.93 -4.04 26.28
N LYS A 243 29.14 -2.78 26.68
CA LYS A 243 30.35 -1.99 26.39
C LYS A 243 30.70 -1.91 24.90
N ILE A 244 29.68 -1.92 24.02
CA ILE A 244 29.88 -1.78 22.57
C ILE A 244 30.25 -0.33 22.23
N LEU A 245 29.56 0.63 22.85
CA LEU A 245 29.90 2.06 22.80
C LEU A 245 29.65 2.71 24.16
N PRO A 246 30.47 3.69 24.58
CA PRO A 246 30.20 4.48 25.77
C PRO A 246 29.01 5.43 25.57
N LYS A 247 28.30 5.77 26.66
CA LYS A 247 27.08 6.60 26.63
C LYS A 247 27.28 7.98 25.97
N ASN A 248 28.48 8.55 26.03
CA ASN A 248 28.80 9.84 25.40
C ASN A 248 28.98 9.75 23.86
N LYS A 249 28.96 8.55 23.28
CA LYS A 249 29.01 8.32 21.83
C LYS A 249 27.68 7.89 21.21
N ILE A 250 26.68 7.55 22.00
CA ILE A 250 25.38 7.08 21.47
C ILE A 250 24.21 7.65 22.26
N PHE A 251 23.20 8.12 21.51
CA PHE A 251 22.04 8.82 22.04
C PHE A 251 20.78 8.34 21.32
N THR A 252 19.63 8.39 22.00
CA THR A 252 18.34 8.42 21.31
C THR A 252 17.93 9.87 21.05
N VAL A 253 17.14 10.11 20.01
CA VAL A 253 16.65 11.46 19.71
C VAL A 253 15.75 12.02 20.82
N ASP A 254 15.11 11.13 21.59
CA ASP A 254 14.31 11.45 22.78
C ASP A 254 15.09 12.21 23.85
N GLU A 255 16.41 12.10 23.90
CA GLU A 255 17.27 12.86 24.83
C GLU A 255 17.37 14.35 24.49
N PHE A 256 16.95 14.74 23.27
CA PHE A 256 17.06 16.12 22.76
C PHE A 256 15.72 16.78 22.47
N ILE A 257 14.64 16.00 22.38
CA ILE A 257 13.31 16.50 22.03
C ILE A 257 12.71 17.26 23.21
N ASN A 258 12.08 18.40 22.92
CA ASN A 258 11.21 19.05 23.89
C ASN A 258 9.93 18.23 24.07
N GLN A 259 9.65 17.82 25.32
CA GLN A 259 8.49 16.99 25.66
C GLN A 259 7.14 17.68 25.40
N THR A 260 7.12 19.01 25.23
CA THR A 260 5.90 19.74 24.88
C THR A 260 5.58 19.72 23.39
N PHE A 261 6.48 19.21 22.55
CA PHE A 261 6.23 19.10 21.11
C PHE A 261 5.07 18.17 20.83
N SER A 262 4.21 18.59 19.92
CA SER A 262 3.28 17.67 19.27
C SER A 262 4.05 16.58 18.50
N SER A 263 3.37 15.49 18.16
CA SER A 263 3.96 14.46 17.30
C SER A 263 4.47 14.99 15.95
N LEU A 264 3.81 16.00 15.37
CA LEU A 264 4.23 16.58 14.10
C LEU A 264 5.42 17.52 14.25
N GLN A 265 5.45 18.32 15.31
CA GLN A 265 6.61 19.14 15.68
C GLN A 265 7.83 18.26 15.98
N ARG A 266 7.63 17.12 16.66
CA ARG A 266 8.66 16.09 16.84
C ARG A 266 9.17 15.56 15.50
N ALA A 267 8.28 15.15 14.59
CA ALA A 267 8.68 14.69 13.26
C ALA A 267 9.47 15.76 12.48
N PHE A 268 9.05 17.02 12.58
CA PHE A 268 9.75 18.15 11.98
C PHE A 268 11.15 18.35 12.59
N PHE A 269 11.26 18.32 13.91
CA PHE A 269 12.54 18.37 14.64
C PHE A 269 13.47 17.24 14.21
N GLU A 270 12.99 15.99 14.18
CA GLU A 270 13.77 14.81 13.82
C GLU A 270 14.29 14.89 12.38
N ILE A 271 13.47 15.29 11.41
CA ILE A 271 13.90 15.48 10.01
C ILE A 271 15.00 16.53 9.91
N ASN A 272 14.82 17.67 10.58
CA ASN A 272 15.77 18.78 10.49
C ASN A 272 17.08 18.47 11.21
N LEU A 273 17.05 17.83 12.39
CA LEU A 273 18.26 17.38 13.06
C LEU A 273 18.97 16.31 12.23
N MET A 274 18.25 15.31 11.73
CA MET A 274 18.82 14.25 10.88
C MET A 274 19.49 14.82 9.62
N SER A 275 18.98 15.91 9.05
CA SER A 275 19.59 16.59 7.89
C SER A 275 21.00 17.15 8.15
N LYS A 276 21.38 17.32 9.43
CA LYS A 276 22.72 17.77 9.84
C LYS A 276 23.73 16.64 9.99
N ALA A 277 23.29 15.38 9.91
CA ALA A 277 24.15 14.22 10.07
C ALA A 277 25.21 14.14 8.96
N TYR A 278 26.34 13.52 9.28
CA TYR A 278 27.36 13.13 8.30
C TYR A 278 26.85 12.05 7.35
N ALA A 279 26.12 11.08 7.89
CA ALA A 279 25.47 9.99 7.15
C ALA A 279 24.16 9.57 7.84
N ILE A 280 23.19 9.12 7.05
CA ILE A 280 21.89 8.64 7.50
C ILE A 280 21.74 7.17 7.09
N TYR A 281 21.81 6.26 8.05
CA TYR A 281 21.51 4.84 7.86
C TYR A 281 20.01 4.62 7.95
N SER A 282 19.41 4.02 6.93
CA SER A 282 17.95 3.84 6.84
C SER A 282 17.58 2.61 6.00
N PRO A 283 16.30 2.18 5.95
CA PRO A 283 15.85 1.25 4.91
C PRO A 283 15.85 1.95 3.53
N LYS A 284 15.98 1.17 2.46
CA LYS A 284 16.02 1.68 1.08
C LYS A 284 14.84 2.59 0.72
N VAL A 285 13.66 2.32 1.27
CA VAL A 285 12.45 3.10 1.00
C VAL A 285 12.01 3.82 2.28
N SER A 286 12.35 5.09 2.42
CA SER A 286 11.81 5.95 3.49
C SER A 286 11.78 7.40 3.01
N ALA A 287 10.59 7.96 2.85
CA ALA A 287 10.44 9.37 2.47
C ALA A 287 10.93 10.30 3.59
N PHE A 288 10.84 9.88 4.85
CA PHE A 288 11.28 10.67 6.01
C PHE A 288 12.79 10.97 5.95
N SER A 289 13.62 9.92 5.84
CA SER A 289 15.07 10.05 5.73
C SER A 289 15.52 10.65 4.38
N ARG A 290 14.75 10.40 3.30
CA ARG A 290 14.98 11.04 2.00
C ARG A 290 14.73 12.56 2.04
N THR A 291 13.71 13.02 2.75
CA THR A 291 13.47 14.45 2.97
C THR A 291 14.60 15.08 3.77
N ALA A 292 15.10 14.42 4.82
CA ALA A 292 16.29 14.89 5.55
C ALA A 292 17.53 15.00 4.65
N MET A 293 17.75 14.02 3.76
CA MET A 293 18.82 14.07 2.74
C MET A 293 18.63 15.27 1.78
N MET A 294 17.42 15.50 1.28
CA MET A 294 17.14 16.66 0.41
C MET A 294 17.39 17.99 1.12
N ILE A 295 16.99 18.11 2.40
CA ILE A 295 17.25 19.29 3.22
C ILE A 295 18.75 19.48 3.47
N SER A 296 19.53 18.40 3.61
CA SER A 296 20.98 18.50 3.75
C SER A 296 21.68 19.04 2.49
N GLY A 297 21.05 18.88 1.33
CA GLY A 297 21.63 19.17 0.01
C GLY A 297 22.79 18.25 -0.39
N LYS A 298 22.97 17.12 0.31
CA LYS A 298 24.07 16.17 0.11
C LYS A 298 23.53 14.75 0.00
N ASP A 299 24.24 13.89 -0.73
CA ASP A 299 23.91 12.48 -0.82
C ASP A 299 24.46 11.71 0.39
N ILE A 300 23.75 11.83 1.52
CA ILE A 300 24.16 11.27 2.82
C ILE A 300 23.34 10.05 3.23
N LEU A 301 22.46 9.53 2.36
CA LEU A 301 21.58 8.42 2.68
C LEU A 301 22.23 7.08 2.33
N ILE A 302 22.36 6.19 3.32
CA ILE A 302 22.92 4.85 3.14
C ILE A 302 21.86 3.81 3.52
N ALA A 303 21.43 3.02 2.55
CA ALA A 303 20.48 1.94 2.80
C ALA A 303 21.20 0.73 3.41
N TYR A 304 20.65 0.13 4.47
CA TYR A 304 21.29 -1.06 5.06
C TYR A 304 21.34 -2.25 4.08
N GLU A 305 20.42 -2.28 3.11
CA GLU A 305 20.40 -3.29 2.04
C GLU A 305 21.57 -3.16 1.06
N ASP A 306 22.20 -1.98 0.98
CA ASP A 306 23.41 -1.75 0.19
C ASP A 306 24.68 -2.09 0.99
N ILE A 307 24.56 -2.24 2.32
CA ILE A 307 25.64 -2.63 3.24
C ILE A 307 25.69 -4.15 3.44
N PHE A 308 24.51 -4.77 3.56
CA PHE A 308 24.36 -6.19 3.88
C PHE A 308 23.54 -6.89 2.79
N ASN A 309 24.13 -7.90 2.16
CA ASN A 309 23.44 -8.74 1.19
C ASN A 309 22.34 -9.60 1.86
N ALA A 310 21.60 -10.38 1.08
CA ALA A 310 20.47 -11.16 1.62
C ALA A 310 20.89 -12.23 2.64
N GLN A 311 22.04 -12.88 2.41
CA GLN A 311 22.58 -13.90 3.31
C GLN A 311 23.06 -13.26 4.62
N GLU A 312 23.86 -12.19 4.53
CA GLU A 312 24.32 -11.45 5.72
C GLU A 312 23.16 -10.95 6.58
N ARG A 313 22.10 -10.40 5.96
CA ARG A 313 20.91 -9.97 6.69
C ARG A 313 20.22 -11.13 7.41
N TYR A 314 20.11 -12.29 6.76
CA TYR A 314 19.52 -13.47 7.37
C TYR A 314 20.33 -13.91 8.61
N ASP A 315 21.65 -13.96 8.48
CA ASP A 315 22.57 -14.39 9.54
C ASP A 315 22.63 -13.39 10.71
N ILE A 316 22.64 -12.09 10.42
CA ILE A 316 22.60 -11.04 11.45
C ILE A 316 21.31 -11.12 12.26
N ILE A 317 20.16 -11.26 11.59
CA ILE A 317 18.88 -11.42 12.27
C ILE A 317 18.91 -12.69 13.13
N GLN A 318 19.32 -13.83 12.57
CA GLN A 318 19.43 -15.11 13.30
C GLN A 318 20.27 -14.97 14.57
N ARG A 319 21.46 -14.36 14.46
CA ARG A 319 22.44 -14.23 15.55
C ARG A 319 21.97 -13.30 16.66
N ASN A 320 21.32 -12.19 16.30
CA ASN A 320 20.94 -11.15 17.25
C ASN A 320 19.47 -11.26 17.71
N LEU A 321 18.70 -12.20 17.17
CA LEU A 321 17.30 -12.43 17.57
C LEU A 321 17.23 -12.65 19.08
N PHE A 322 16.26 -11.99 19.73
CA PHE A 322 16.05 -12.00 21.20
C PHE A 322 17.12 -11.29 22.06
N SER A 323 18.25 -10.85 21.51
CA SER A 323 19.33 -10.22 22.29
C SER A 323 18.90 -8.92 22.98
N LEU A 324 17.94 -8.21 22.39
CA LEU A 324 17.50 -6.89 22.86
C LEU A 324 16.24 -6.94 23.74
N GLY A 325 15.63 -8.12 23.95
CA GLY A 325 14.39 -8.25 24.72
C GLY A 325 13.23 -7.40 24.16
N LEU A 326 13.09 -7.31 22.83
CA LEU A 326 12.06 -6.47 22.17
C LEU A 326 10.63 -6.97 22.45
N ASN A 327 9.64 -6.13 22.14
CA ASN A 327 8.24 -6.54 22.16
C ASN A 327 7.98 -7.70 21.18
N ASP A 328 7.05 -8.60 21.53
CA ASP A 328 6.67 -9.76 20.73
C ASP A 328 6.33 -9.40 19.27
N LEU A 329 5.67 -8.26 19.03
CA LEU A 329 5.34 -7.82 17.68
C LEU A 329 6.59 -7.44 16.86
N GLN A 330 7.61 -6.85 17.48
CA GLN A 330 8.89 -6.58 16.82
C GLN A 330 9.59 -7.90 16.47
N ILE A 331 9.64 -8.85 17.41
CA ILE A 331 10.21 -10.18 17.20
C ILE A 331 9.49 -10.89 16.05
N ALA A 332 8.15 -10.89 16.06
CA ALA A 332 7.34 -11.49 15.01
C ALA A 332 7.63 -10.85 13.64
N ARG A 333 7.83 -9.54 13.58
CA ARG A 333 8.15 -8.83 12.35
C ARG A 333 9.55 -9.14 11.83
N SER A 334 10.55 -9.24 12.71
CA SER A 334 11.92 -9.67 12.37
C SER A 334 11.95 -11.12 11.87
N LEU A 335 11.22 -12.03 12.53
CA LEU A 335 11.04 -13.41 12.07
C LEU A 335 10.36 -13.47 10.69
N PHE A 336 9.32 -12.66 10.46
CA PHE A 336 8.68 -12.62 9.14
C PHE A 336 9.64 -12.07 8.06
N TYR A 337 10.45 -11.05 8.38
CA TYR A 337 11.48 -10.57 7.45
C TYR A 337 12.53 -11.65 7.17
N GLN A 338 12.96 -12.38 8.20
CA GLN A 338 13.85 -13.53 8.06
C GLN A 338 13.24 -14.62 7.15
N TYR A 339 11.93 -14.88 7.27
CA TYR A 339 11.20 -15.76 6.35
C TYR A 339 11.28 -15.26 4.90
N THR A 340 11.03 -13.96 4.65
CA THR A 340 11.13 -13.41 3.28
C THR A 340 12.55 -13.54 2.70
N LEU A 341 13.58 -13.39 3.52
CA LEU A 341 14.97 -13.62 3.13
C LEU A 341 15.21 -15.12 2.83
N SER A 342 14.69 -16.03 3.65
CA SER A 342 14.83 -17.47 3.43
C SER A 342 14.24 -17.93 2.09
N LEU A 343 13.12 -17.31 1.66
CA LEU A 343 12.54 -17.55 0.33
C LEU A 343 13.45 -17.03 -0.78
N LYS A 344 14.00 -15.82 -0.64
CA LYS A 344 14.95 -15.22 -1.61
C LYS A 344 16.22 -16.08 -1.76
N LEU A 345 16.68 -16.64 -0.66
CA LEU A 345 17.84 -17.54 -0.59
C LEU A 345 17.51 -18.98 -1.02
N LYS A 346 16.25 -19.27 -1.39
CA LYS A 346 15.78 -20.60 -1.82
C LYS A 346 16.08 -21.70 -0.78
N MET A 347 15.94 -21.36 0.50
CA MET A 347 16.13 -22.33 1.58
C MET A 347 15.06 -23.44 1.54
N PRO A 348 15.34 -24.60 2.14
CA PRO A 348 14.36 -25.67 2.30
C PRO A 348 13.05 -25.20 2.95
N LEU A 349 11.91 -25.63 2.40
CA LEU A 349 10.58 -25.16 2.82
C LEU A 349 10.25 -25.48 4.28
N ASN A 350 10.81 -26.54 4.85
CA ASN A 350 10.68 -26.85 6.27
C ASN A 350 11.32 -25.77 7.16
N ILE A 351 12.47 -25.22 6.77
CA ILE A 351 13.11 -24.11 7.50
C ILE A 351 12.23 -22.87 7.43
N CYS A 352 11.73 -22.53 6.24
CA CYS A 352 10.81 -21.41 6.04
C CYS A 352 9.54 -21.55 6.91
N LEU A 353 8.99 -22.76 6.99
CA LEU A 353 7.81 -23.09 7.78
C LEU A 353 8.06 -22.91 9.29
N GLU A 354 9.20 -23.36 9.80
CA GLU A 354 9.54 -23.21 11.22
C GLU A 354 9.71 -21.74 11.62
N ILE A 355 10.32 -20.91 10.75
CA ILE A 355 10.42 -19.46 10.98
C ILE A 355 9.01 -18.83 11.04
N LEU A 356 8.12 -19.17 10.11
CA LEU A 356 6.74 -18.67 10.10
C LEU A 356 5.94 -19.08 11.34
N LYS A 357 6.08 -20.34 11.79
CA LYS A 357 5.43 -20.81 13.02
C LYS A 357 5.90 -20.01 14.24
N LYS A 358 7.20 -19.71 14.33
CA LYS A 358 7.74 -18.83 15.37
C LYS A 358 7.19 -17.42 15.26
N ALA A 359 7.11 -16.83 14.06
CA ALA A 359 6.52 -15.51 13.87
C ALA A 359 5.05 -15.47 14.36
N LEU A 360 4.27 -16.51 14.03
CA LEU A 360 2.88 -16.65 14.49
C LEU A 360 2.75 -16.88 15.99
N TYR A 361 3.73 -17.51 16.63
CA TYR A 361 3.74 -17.68 18.09
C TYR A 361 3.77 -16.34 18.82
N PHE A 362 4.59 -15.39 18.34
CA PHE A 362 4.74 -14.05 18.89
C PHE A 362 3.63 -13.07 18.44
N ASP A 363 3.05 -13.24 17.24
CA ASP A 363 1.88 -12.45 16.78
C ASP A 363 0.71 -13.38 16.41
N ARG A 364 0.07 -13.95 17.45
CA ARG A 364 -1.02 -14.93 17.28
C ARG A 364 -2.23 -14.37 16.55
N ASP A 365 -2.38 -13.05 16.52
CA ASP A 365 -3.49 -12.37 15.85
C ASP A 365 -3.26 -12.18 14.33
N ASN A 366 -2.08 -12.54 13.83
CA ASN A 366 -1.71 -12.29 12.43
C ASN A 366 -2.11 -13.43 11.49
N ASP A 367 -3.28 -13.29 10.88
CA ASP A 367 -3.77 -14.29 9.93
C ASP A 367 -3.00 -14.29 8.59
N ALA A 368 -2.22 -13.26 8.27
CA ALA A 368 -1.32 -13.29 7.12
C ALA A 368 -0.28 -14.41 7.26
N TYR A 369 0.29 -14.58 8.47
CA TYR A 369 1.25 -15.66 8.72
C TYR A 369 0.61 -17.04 8.55
N ARG A 370 -0.66 -17.20 8.94
CA ARG A 370 -1.41 -18.44 8.70
C ARG A 370 -1.60 -18.73 7.21
N ILE A 371 -1.85 -17.70 6.41
CA ILE A 371 -1.95 -17.82 4.94
C ILE A 371 -0.61 -18.27 4.36
N TYR A 372 0.51 -17.67 4.78
CA TYR A 372 1.85 -18.10 4.33
C TYR A 372 2.21 -19.52 4.78
N ILE A 373 1.79 -19.92 5.98
CA ILE A 373 1.95 -21.31 6.45
C ILE A 373 1.18 -22.26 5.52
N ILE A 374 -0.09 -21.99 5.24
CA ILE A 374 -0.89 -22.81 4.32
C ILE A 374 -0.26 -22.84 2.92
N ASP A 375 0.29 -21.72 2.46
CA ASP A 375 0.99 -21.65 1.18
C ASP A 375 2.21 -22.57 1.12
N ASN A 376 3.04 -22.56 2.18
CA ASN A 376 4.18 -23.45 2.31
C ASN A 376 3.75 -24.93 2.32
N LEU A 377 2.66 -25.25 3.01
CA LEU A 377 2.08 -26.59 3.01
C LEU A 377 1.53 -27.02 1.64
N PHE A 378 0.97 -26.08 0.87
CA PHE A 378 0.55 -26.37 -0.50
C PHE A 378 1.76 -26.70 -1.39
N GLN A 379 2.89 -26.02 -1.21
CA GLN A 379 4.12 -26.28 -1.95
C GLN A 379 4.76 -27.63 -1.61
N THR A 380 4.47 -28.16 -0.42
CA THR A 380 4.93 -29.48 0.05
C THR A 380 3.86 -30.57 -0.05
N TYR A 381 2.75 -30.30 -0.76
CA TYR A 381 1.65 -31.24 -1.02
C TYR A 381 0.97 -31.82 0.24
N GLN A 382 1.03 -31.12 1.38
CA GLN A 382 0.50 -31.59 2.67
C GLN A 382 -0.99 -31.28 2.85
N TYR A 383 -1.84 -31.72 1.93
CA TYR A 383 -3.26 -31.34 1.86
C TYR A 383 -4.08 -31.75 3.10
N GLU A 384 -3.81 -32.91 3.67
CA GLU A 384 -4.47 -33.37 4.91
C GLU A 384 -4.17 -32.44 6.09
N LEU A 385 -2.92 -31.96 6.18
CA LEU A 385 -2.53 -31.02 7.22
C LEU A 385 -3.19 -29.65 6.99
N ILE A 386 -3.24 -29.19 5.74
CA ILE A 386 -3.95 -27.95 5.38
C ILE A 386 -5.42 -28.05 5.78
N ASN A 387 -6.10 -29.14 5.44
CA ASN A 387 -7.51 -29.33 5.72
C ASN A 387 -7.80 -29.32 7.24
N ARG A 388 -6.97 -30.00 8.04
CA ARG A 388 -7.05 -29.97 9.50
C ARG A 388 -6.74 -28.59 10.07
N TYR A 389 -5.75 -27.89 9.53
CA TYR A 389 -5.38 -26.56 10.01
C TYR A 389 -6.45 -25.52 9.68
N LEU A 390 -7.02 -25.56 8.47
CA LEU A 390 -8.15 -24.72 8.08
C LEU A 390 -9.39 -24.98 8.93
N LYS A 391 -9.65 -26.23 9.33
CA LYS A 391 -10.73 -26.53 10.31
C LYS A 391 -10.56 -25.72 11.59
N ILE A 392 -9.35 -25.73 12.17
CA ILE A 392 -9.04 -25.00 13.40
C ILE A 392 -9.20 -23.49 13.17
N ILE A 393 -8.67 -22.98 12.06
CA ILE A 393 -8.74 -21.54 11.72
C ILE A 393 -10.20 -21.11 11.54
N LEU A 394 -10.99 -21.82 10.75
CA LEU A 394 -12.37 -21.44 10.45
C LEU A 394 -13.30 -21.59 11.65
N ASN A 395 -12.97 -22.44 12.62
CA ASN A 395 -13.72 -22.55 13.87
C ASN A 395 -13.41 -21.41 14.85
N ASN A 396 -12.17 -20.90 14.88
CA ASN A 396 -11.73 -19.95 15.91
C ASN A 396 -11.50 -18.51 15.39
N ARG A 397 -11.29 -18.35 14.08
CA ARG A 397 -10.82 -17.09 13.45
C ARG A 397 -11.49 -16.83 12.10
N TYR A 398 -12.71 -17.33 11.91
CA TYR A 398 -13.48 -17.25 10.66
C TYR A 398 -13.39 -15.87 9.98
N ASP A 399 -13.86 -14.82 10.67
CA ASP A 399 -13.94 -13.48 10.09
C ASP A 399 -12.56 -12.87 9.86
N CYS A 400 -11.66 -12.98 10.84
CA CYS A 400 -10.32 -12.40 10.75
C CYS A 400 -9.50 -13.03 9.60
N PHE A 401 -9.55 -14.36 9.47
CA PHE A 401 -8.82 -15.07 8.43
C PHE A 401 -9.36 -14.75 7.03
N LEU A 402 -10.68 -14.84 6.82
CA LEU A 402 -11.28 -14.63 5.51
C LEU A 402 -11.18 -13.15 5.06
N LYS A 403 -11.33 -12.19 5.98
CA LYS A 403 -11.08 -10.77 5.69
C LYS A 403 -9.62 -10.53 5.34
N THR A 404 -8.67 -11.12 6.06
CA THR A 404 -7.23 -10.97 5.75
C THR A 404 -6.88 -11.57 4.40
N LEU A 405 -7.44 -12.75 4.07
CA LEU A 405 -7.22 -13.42 2.79
C LEU A 405 -7.83 -12.65 1.62
N CYS A 406 -9.01 -12.05 1.80
CA CYS A 406 -9.80 -11.42 0.73
C CYS A 406 -9.98 -9.91 0.98
N ASP A 407 -11.00 -9.53 1.73
CA ASP A 407 -11.56 -8.17 1.82
C ASP A 407 -10.55 -7.07 2.18
N ASN A 408 -9.60 -7.37 3.08
CA ASN A 408 -8.60 -6.42 3.56
C ASN A 408 -7.20 -6.66 2.98
N SER A 409 -7.03 -7.60 2.05
CA SER A 409 -5.69 -8.09 1.66
C SER A 409 -4.79 -7.06 0.96
N LEU A 410 -5.29 -5.88 0.54
CA LEU A 410 -4.58 -4.95 -0.35
C LEU A 410 -4.00 -5.66 -1.59
N ASN A 411 -4.70 -6.69 -2.08
CA ASN A 411 -4.30 -7.59 -3.16
C ASN A 411 -3.03 -8.43 -2.90
N VAL A 412 -2.50 -8.47 -1.67
CA VAL A 412 -1.30 -9.25 -1.31
C VAL A 412 -1.49 -10.74 -1.61
N PHE A 413 -2.71 -11.27 -1.43
CA PHE A 413 -2.97 -12.71 -1.54
C PHE A 413 -3.58 -13.15 -2.88
N CYS A 414 -3.69 -12.28 -3.87
CA CYS A 414 -4.36 -12.59 -5.14
C CYS A 414 -3.77 -13.82 -5.85
N ASP A 415 -2.45 -14.00 -5.80
CA ASP A 415 -1.78 -15.15 -6.41
C ASP A 415 -1.96 -16.46 -5.64
N TYR A 416 -2.24 -16.37 -4.34
CA TYR A 416 -2.43 -17.53 -3.45
C TYR A 416 -3.79 -18.20 -3.68
N TYR A 417 -4.78 -17.46 -4.18
CA TYR A 417 -6.11 -17.99 -4.50
C TYR A 417 -6.08 -19.17 -5.45
N LYS A 418 -5.16 -19.15 -6.43
CA LYS A 418 -5.02 -20.19 -7.45
C LYS A 418 -4.80 -21.57 -6.82
N LYS A 419 -4.04 -21.65 -5.72
CA LYS A 419 -3.75 -22.92 -5.03
C LYS A 419 -5.01 -23.51 -4.41
N TYR A 420 -5.83 -22.70 -3.73
CA TYR A 420 -7.12 -23.15 -3.19
C TYR A 420 -8.08 -23.59 -4.30
N LEU A 421 -8.21 -22.80 -5.37
CA LEU A 421 -9.12 -23.08 -6.49
C LEU A 421 -8.71 -24.33 -7.31
N ASN A 422 -7.41 -24.58 -7.47
CA ASN A 422 -6.92 -25.73 -8.21
C ASN A 422 -7.07 -27.03 -7.40
N GLN A 423 -6.81 -26.96 -6.10
CA GLN A 423 -6.77 -28.14 -5.21
C GLN A 423 -8.13 -28.48 -4.60
N SER A 424 -9.14 -27.61 -4.74
CA SER A 424 -10.51 -27.89 -4.32
C SER A 424 -11.18 -29.03 -5.08
N LYS A 425 -10.59 -29.51 -6.17
CA LYS A 425 -11.03 -30.74 -6.87
C LYS A 425 -10.88 -32.00 -6.00
N ASN A 426 -10.02 -31.95 -4.99
CA ASN A 426 -9.84 -33.04 -4.04
C ASN A 426 -10.94 -33.04 -2.96
N ASN A 427 -11.14 -34.17 -2.28
CA ASN A 427 -12.18 -34.35 -1.24
C ASN A 427 -11.81 -33.69 0.11
N PHE A 428 -11.31 -32.45 0.09
CA PHE A 428 -10.96 -31.68 1.29
C PHE A 428 -11.99 -30.58 1.57
N PHE A 429 -12.88 -30.82 2.53
CA PHE A 429 -13.98 -29.92 2.87
C PHE A 429 -13.53 -28.48 3.12
N TYR A 430 -12.53 -28.26 3.98
CA TYR A 430 -12.16 -26.90 4.40
C TYR A 430 -11.35 -26.16 3.31
N ILE A 431 -10.58 -26.86 2.49
CA ILE A 431 -9.93 -26.26 1.31
C ILE A 431 -10.99 -25.82 0.31
N LYS A 432 -11.98 -26.68 0.04
CA LYS A 432 -13.11 -26.40 -0.86
C LYS A 432 -13.99 -25.27 -0.35
N PHE A 433 -14.22 -25.19 0.96
CA PHE A 433 -14.91 -24.08 1.60
C PHE A 433 -14.21 -22.74 1.32
N VAL A 434 -12.90 -22.67 1.52
CA VAL A 434 -12.12 -21.44 1.23
C VAL A 434 -12.15 -21.13 -0.26
N ALA A 435 -12.07 -22.13 -1.14
CA ALA A 435 -12.23 -21.93 -2.59
C ALA A 435 -13.61 -21.36 -2.97
N ALA A 436 -14.68 -21.81 -2.31
CA ALA A 436 -16.02 -21.25 -2.49
C ALA A 436 -16.07 -19.78 -2.05
N TYR A 437 -15.50 -19.47 -0.89
CA TYR A 437 -15.44 -18.09 -0.38
C TYR A 437 -14.66 -17.16 -1.33
N ILE A 438 -13.49 -17.61 -1.81
CA ILE A 438 -12.68 -16.89 -2.81
C ILE A 438 -13.48 -16.66 -4.09
N SER A 439 -14.27 -17.64 -4.53
CA SER A 439 -15.10 -17.50 -5.74
C SER A 439 -16.16 -16.41 -5.58
N ILE A 440 -16.80 -16.33 -4.40
CA ILE A 440 -17.73 -15.23 -4.07
C ILE A 440 -17.01 -13.89 -4.09
N TYR A 441 -15.86 -13.79 -3.42
CA TYR A 441 -15.06 -12.55 -3.38
C TYR A 441 -14.68 -12.05 -4.77
N LYS A 442 -14.32 -12.98 -5.67
CA LYS A 442 -14.01 -12.65 -7.08
C LYS A 442 -15.24 -12.35 -7.94
N GLY A 443 -16.45 -12.44 -7.39
CA GLY A 443 -17.71 -12.25 -8.10
C GLY A 443 -18.12 -13.42 -9.00
N ASP A 444 -17.49 -14.58 -8.86
CA ASP A 444 -17.85 -15.81 -9.60
C ASP A 444 -18.83 -16.66 -8.78
N VAL A 445 -20.09 -16.20 -8.75
CA VAL A 445 -21.17 -16.88 -8.01
C VAL A 445 -21.43 -18.27 -8.56
N TYR A 446 -21.27 -18.49 -9.87
CA TYR A 446 -21.48 -19.81 -10.46
C TYR A 446 -20.51 -20.84 -9.90
N CYS A 447 -19.22 -20.53 -9.88
CA CYS A 447 -18.22 -21.42 -9.28
C CYS A 447 -18.45 -21.59 -7.78
N ALA A 448 -18.84 -20.54 -7.06
CA ALA A 448 -19.19 -20.65 -5.64
C ALA A 448 -20.34 -21.63 -5.39
N LEU A 449 -21.39 -21.60 -6.23
CA LEU A 449 -22.52 -22.54 -6.14
C LEU A 449 -22.12 -23.97 -6.54
N GLN A 450 -21.14 -24.15 -7.43
CA GLN A 450 -20.59 -25.49 -7.72
C GLN A 450 -19.91 -26.07 -6.48
N TYR A 451 -19.05 -25.29 -5.83
CA TYR A 451 -18.44 -25.73 -4.58
C TYR A 451 -19.48 -25.95 -3.47
N LEU A 452 -20.52 -25.13 -3.38
CA LEU A 452 -21.58 -25.32 -2.38
C LEU A 452 -22.29 -26.67 -2.53
N ASP A 453 -22.68 -27.06 -3.75
CA ASP A 453 -23.33 -28.36 -4.00
C ASP A 453 -22.44 -29.51 -3.55
N GLU A 454 -21.15 -29.45 -3.91
CA GLU A 454 -20.16 -30.44 -3.49
C GLU A 454 -20.01 -30.48 -1.97
N LEU A 455 -19.93 -29.33 -1.31
CA LEU A 455 -19.80 -29.26 0.15
C LEU A 455 -21.03 -29.81 0.88
N ILE A 456 -22.24 -29.56 0.37
CA ILE A 456 -23.49 -30.13 0.90
C ILE A 456 -23.45 -31.66 0.78
N SER A 457 -22.96 -32.18 -0.36
CA SER A 457 -22.85 -33.63 -0.57
C SER A 457 -21.89 -34.32 0.39
N MET A 458 -20.87 -33.59 0.89
CA MET A 458 -19.90 -34.11 1.87
C MET A 458 -20.48 -34.25 3.29
N LYS A 459 -21.68 -33.72 3.57
CA LYS A 459 -22.41 -33.82 4.86
C LYS A 459 -21.57 -33.44 6.09
N GLN A 460 -20.77 -32.37 5.99
CA GLN A 460 -19.93 -31.87 7.08
C GLN A 460 -20.27 -30.42 7.47
N ASN A 461 -20.23 -30.12 8.77
CA ASN A 461 -20.24 -28.79 9.38
C ASN A 461 -21.33 -27.82 8.87
N ASN A 462 -22.56 -27.99 9.36
CA ASN A 462 -23.73 -27.20 8.97
C ASN A 462 -23.55 -25.68 9.19
N THR A 463 -22.86 -25.26 10.24
CA THR A 463 -22.69 -23.84 10.55
C THR A 463 -21.88 -23.10 9.49
N LEU A 464 -20.79 -23.68 8.98
CA LEU A 464 -20.02 -23.07 7.91
C LEU A 464 -20.82 -22.99 6.60
N LEU A 465 -21.57 -24.04 6.28
CA LEU A 465 -22.41 -24.06 5.07
C LEU A 465 -23.48 -22.95 5.12
N LEU A 466 -24.13 -22.76 6.27
CA LEU A 466 -25.08 -21.66 6.46
C LEU A 466 -24.42 -20.29 6.26
N LYS A 467 -23.24 -20.06 6.86
CA LYS A 467 -22.48 -18.81 6.65
C LYS A 467 -22.14 -18.58 5.17
N LEU A 468 -21.80 -19.62 4.43
CA LEU A 468 -21.50 -19.52 3.00
C LEU A 468 -22.76 -19.19 2.19
N ILE A 469 -23.87 -19.88 2.47
CA ILE A 469 -25.18 -19.60 1.87
C ILE A 469 -25.58 -18.15 2.11
N ASP A 470 -25.47 -17.66 3.35
CA ASP A 470 -25.81 -16.29 3.71
C ASP A 470 -24.91 -15.27 3.01
N LYS A 471 -23.62 -15.56 2.86
CA LYS A 471 -22.70 -14.70 2.09
C LYS A 471 -23.06 -14.66 0.61
N ILE A 472 -23.47 -15.78 0.00
CA ILE A 472 -23.93 -15.83 -1.39
C ILE A 472 -25.22 -15.04 -1.55
N LYS A 473 -26.21 -15.26 -0.67
CA LYS A 473 -27.47 -14.52 -0.60
C LYS A 473 -27.22 -13.01 -0.53
N TYR A 474 -26.41 -12.59 0.43
CA TYR A 474 -26.10 -11.18 0.65
C TYR A 474 -25.47 -10.53 -0.59
N ASN A 475 -24.54 -11.22 -1.26
CA ASN A 475 -23.93 -10.71 -2.49
C ASN A 475 -24.93 -10.65 -3.66
N LEU A 476 -25.77 -11.67 -3.85
CA LEU A 476 -26.80 -11.64 -4.89
C LEU A 476 -27.81 -10.50 -4.68
N CYS A 477 -28.18 -10.21 -3.43
CA CYS A 477 -29.14 -9.16 -3.11
C CYS A 477 -28.53 -7.76 -3.17
N TYR A 478 -27.38 -7.55 -2.51
CA TYR A 478 -26.91 -6.21 -2.14
C TYR A 478 -25.59 -5.78 -2.81
N ASN A 479 -24.92 -6.65 -3.57
CA ASN A 479 -23.73 -6.28 -4.34
C ASN A 479 -24.13 -5.87 -5.77
N GLY A 480 -24.22 -4.57 -6.00
CA GLY A 480 -24.66 -3.96 -7.25
C GLY A 480 -23.67 -4.19 -8.39
N GLU A 481 -22.36 -4.12 -8.13
CA GLU A 481 -21.33 -4.42 -9.11
C GLU A 481 -21.46 -5.85 -9.61
N LEU A 482 -21.64 -6.82 -8.70
CA LEU A 482 -21.86 -8.22 -9.04
C LEU A 482 -23.14 -8.40 -9.86
N ARG A 483 -24.25 -7.76 -9.47
CA ARG A 483 -25.52 -7.83 -10.21
C ARG A 483 -25.37 -7.31 -11.64
N LEU A 484 -24.77 -6.13 -11.82
CA LEU A 484 -24.58 -5.53 -13.15
C LEU A 484 -23.58 -6.32 -13.99
N LYS A 485 -22.46 -6.75 -13.42
CA LYS A 485 -21.48 -7.61 -14.12
C LYS A 485 -22.03 -9.01 -14.42
N GLY A 486 -23.04 -9.46 -13.67
CA GLY A 486 -23.77 -10.69 -13.89
C GLY A 486 -24.75 -10.65 -15.07
N THR A 487 -25.10 -9.47 -15.57
CA THR A 487 -26.05 -9.31 -16.68
C THR A 487 -25.52 -9.87 -18.01
N LEU A 488 -26.43 -10.34 -18.85
CA LEU A 488 -26.09 -10.79 -20.21
C LEU A 488 -25.42 -9.65 -21.00
N GLN A 489 -25.93 -8.43 -20.86
CA GLN A 489 -25.41 -7.20 -21.47
C GLN A 489 -23.90 -7.07 -21.18
N TYR A 490 -23.54 -7.01 -19.90
CA TYR A 490 -22.14 -6.82 -19.51
C TYR A 490 -21.24 -7.95 -20.01
N LYS A 491 -21.63 -9.21 -19.75
CA LYS A 491 -20.80 -10.36 -20.09
C LYS A 491 -20.65 -10.55 -21.60
N LEU A 492 -21.71 -10.36 -22.37
CA LEU A 492 -21.67 -10.45 -23.83
C LEU A 492 -20.72 -9.41 -24.44
N GLY A 493 -20.77 -8.17 -23.95
CA GLY A 493 -19.85 -7.14 -24.43
C GLY A 493 -18.40 -7.36 -23.99
N GLN A 494 -18.14 -7.97 -22.84
CA GLN A 494 -16.79 -8.41 -22.45
C GLN A 494 -16.25 -9.48 -23.41
N VAL A 495 -17.06 -10.49 -23.74
CA VAL A 495 -16.68 -11.52 -24.72
C VAL A 495 -16.39 -10.88 -26.07
N PHE A 496 -17.23 -9.96 -26.52
CA PHE A 496 -17.03 -9.26 -27.78
C PHE A 496 -15.74 -8.43 -27.82
N LEU A 497 -15.40 -7.71 -26.75
CA LEU A 497 -14.10 -6.99 -26.67
C LEU A 497 -12.90 -7.94 -26.71
N ASN A 498 -13.03 -9.14 -26.14
CA ASN A 498 -11.98 -10.15 -26.18
C ASN A 498 -11.77 -10.74 -27.58
N ILE A 499 -12.81 -10.81 -28.42
CA ILE A 499 -12.69 -11.25 -29.83
C ILE A 499 -11.70 -10.38 -30.60
N PHE A 500 -11.77 -9.05 -30.44
CA PHE A 500 -10.83 -8.14 -31.11
C PHE A 500 -9.38 -8.29 -30.67
N THR A 501 -9.14 -8.89 -29.51
CA THR A 501 -7.79 -8.93 -28.91
C THR A 501 -7.16 -10.32 -28.94
N LYS A 502 -7.93 -11.41 -28.77
CA LYS A 502 -7.39 -12.77 -28.58
C LYS A 502 -8.31 -13.94 -29.01
N SER A 503 -9.49 -13.73 -29.60
CA SER A 503 -10.54 -14.78 -29.71
C SER A 503 -11.25 -14.89 -31.07
N ASN A 504 -11.92 -16.03 -31.32
CA ASN A 504 -12.71 -16.31 -32.54
C ASN A 504 -14.22 -16.25 -32.25
N ILE A 505 -15.07 -16.03 -33.26
CA ILE A 505 -16.54 -15.88 -33.11
C ILE A 505 -17.23 -17.09 -32.45
N ILE A 506 -16.62 -18.28 -32.55
CA ILE A 506 -17.03 -19.52 -31.89
C ILE A 506 -17.10 -19.34 -30.35
N ASP A 507 -16.28 -18.48 -29.77
CA ASP A 507 -16.26 -18.21 -28.32
C ASP A 507 -17.58 -17.58 -27.82
N VAL A 508 -18.29 -16.85 -28.68
CA VAL A 508 -19.61 -16.27 -28.34
C VAL A 508 -20.64 -17.36 -28.13
N LEU A 509 -20.65 -18.41 -28.97
CA LEU A 509 -21.60 -19.52 -28.88
C LEU A 509 -21.37 -20.32 -27.59
N PHE A 510 -20.11 -20.66 -27.30
CA PHE A 510 -19.75 -21.32 -26.04
C PHE A 510 -20.08 -20.47 -24.82
N PHE A 511 -19.85 -19.16 -24.89
CA PHE A 511 -20.22 -18.22 -23.83
C PHE A 511 -21.73 -18.26 -23.55
N LEU A 512 -22.58 -18.18 -24.57
CA LEU A 512 -24.03 -18.18 -24.38
C LEU A 512 -24.53 -19.47 -23.73
N ILE A 513 -23.97 -20.63 -24.11
CA ILE A 513 -24.27 -21.93 -23.49
C ILE A 513 -23.87 -21.91 -22.01
N ARG A 514 -22.65 -21.44 -21.69
CA ARG A 514 -22.17 -21.33 -20.32
C ARG A 514 -23.03 -20.36 -19.49
N TYR A 515 -23.37 -19.21 -20.06
CA TYR A 515 -24.21 -18.20 -19.41
C TYR A 515 -25.60 -18.76 -19.06
N LYS A 516 -26.20 -19.54 -19.96
CA LYS A 516 -27.49 -20.20 -19.70
C LYS A 516 -27.40 -21.18 -18.53
N LYS A 517 -26.32 -21.99 -18.47
CA LYS A 517 -26.07 -22.90 -17.33
C LYS A 517 -25.88 -22.14 -16.03
N GLU A 518 -25.13 -21.06 -16.06
CA GLU A 518 -24.90 -20.19 -14.92
C GLU A 518 -26.20 -19.57 -14.40
N LYS A 519 -26.98 -18.94 -15.28
CA LYS A 519 -28.24 -18.29 -14.93
C LYS A 519 -29.23 -19.28 -14.33
N LYS A 520 -29.40 -20.46 -14.94
CA LYS A 520 -30.26 -21.52 -14.42
C LYS A 520 -29.87 -21.95 -13.00
N LYS A 521 -28.56 -22.07 -12.72
CA LYS A 521 -28.07 -22.48 -11.40
C LYS A 521 -28.31 -21.41 -10.33
N ILE A 522 -28.14 -20.14 -10.68
CA ILE A 522 -28.45 -19.02 -9.78
C ILE A 522 -29.96 -18.95 -9.50
N GLU A 523 -30.81 -19.10 -10.53
CA GLU A 523 -32.27 -19.15 -10.39
C GLU A 523 -32.73 -20.27 -9.47
N LEU A 524 -32.17 -21.49 -9.63
CA LEU A 524 -32.45 -22.62 -8.74
C LEU A 524 -32.05 -22.32 -7.29
N PHE A 525 -30.89 -21.71 -7.06
CA PHE A 525 -30.46 -21.32 -5.73
C PHE A 525 -31.43 -20.29 -5.10
N ILE A 526 -31.87 -19.29 -5.87
CA ILE A 526 -32.85 -18.29 -5.44
C ILE A 526 -34.16 -18.94 -5.03
N GLN A 527 -34.65 -19.88 -5.83
CA GLN A 527 -35.87 -20.64 -5.53
C GLN A 527 -35.72 -21.51 -4.28
N ASN A 528 -34.65 -22.31 -4.20
CA ASN A 528 -34.42 -23.24 -3.09
C ASN A 528 -34.32 -22.54 -1.72
N PHE A 529 -33.86 -21.29 -1.70
CA PHE A 529 -33.68 -20.52 -0.48
C PHE A 529 -34.65 -19.34 -0.33
N ASN A 530 -35.71 -19.28 -1.15
CA ASN A 530 -36.73 -18.22 -1.14
C ASN A 530 -36.15 -16.80 -1.07
N ILE A 531 -35.15 -16.52 -1.92
CA ILE A 531 -34.43 -15.24 -1.90
C ILE A 531 -35.25 -14.17 -2.61
N ASN A 532 -35.65 -13.12 -1.90
CA ASN A 532 -36.23 -11.93 -2.51
C ASN A 532 -35.12 -10.94 -2.91
N ILE A 533 -34.94 -10.72 -4.22
CA ILE A 533 -33.90 -9.79 -4.71
C ILE A 533 -34.45 -8.36 -4.63
N PRO A 534 -33.82 -7.47 -3.84
CA PRO A 534 -34.25 -6.09 -3.71
C PRO A 534 -34.04 -5.26 -4.98
N SER A 535 -34.60 -4.05 -5.01
CA SER A 535 -34.32 -3.08 -6.08
C SER A 535 -32.83 -2.75 -6.16
N PHE A 536 -32.35 -2.30 -7.33
CA PHE A 536 -30.92 -2.09 -7.54
C PHE A 536 -30.37 -0.92 -6.69
N GLU A 537 -31.21 0.06 -6.38
CA GLU A 537 -30.91 1.23 -5.54
C GLU A 537 -30.58 0.86 -4.09
N GLN A 538 -30.99 -0.32 -3.64
CA GLN A 538 -30.71 -0.82 -2.29
C GLN A 538 -29.35 -1.52 -2.16
N CYS A 539 -28.56 -1.59 -3.24
CA CYS A 539 -27.21 -2.15 -3.18
C CYS A 539 -26.26 -1.23 -2.41
N TYR A 540 -25.41 -1.80 -1.56
CA TYR A 540 -24.49 -1.01 -0.71
C TYR A 540 -23.46 -0.21 -1.51
N ASP A 541 -23.19 -0.62 -2.75
CA ASP A 541 -22.25 -0.01 -3.69
C ASP A 541 -22.94 0.66 -4.89
N TYR A 542 -24.25 0.96 -4.80
CA TYR A 542 -25.07 1.48 -5.90
C TYR A 542 -24.39 2.59 -6.72
N SER A 543 -23.86 3.62 -6.06
CA SER A 543 -23.21 4.76 -6.74
C SER A 543 -21.98 4.35 -7.55
N ASN A 544 -21.20 3.38 -7.07
CA ASN A 544 -20.04 2.86 -7.77
C ASN A 544 -20.46 1.88 -8.87
N ALA A 545 -21.38 0.98 -8.57
CA ALA A 545 -21.91 -0.01 -9.50
C ALA A 545 -22.55 0.64 -10.72
N LYS A 546 -23.32 1.73 -10.55
CA LYS A 546 -23.95 2.47 -11.65
C LYS A 546 -22.95 2.98 -12.69
N ARG A 547 -21.68 3.17 -12.32
CA ARG A 547 -20.63 3.55 -13.28
C ARG A 547 -20.38 2.49 -14.35
N ILE A 548 -20.71 1.22 -14.08
CA ILE A 548 -20.57 0.10 -15.02
C ILE A 548 -21.44 0.31 -16.26
N GLU A 549 -22.58 1.00 -16.15
CA GLU A 549 -23.43 1.31 -17.30
C GLU A 549 -22.73 2.20 -18.33
N TYR A 550 -21.71 2.96 -17.92
CA TYR A 550 -20.88 3.76 -18.81
C TYR A 550 -19.69 2.99 -19.38
N TYR A 551 -19.48 1.73 -18.99
CA TYR A 551 -18.37 0.93 -19.51
C TYR A 551 -18.61 0.56 -20.97
N LEU A 552 -17.51 0.48 -21.72
CA LEU A 552 -17.57 0.11 -23.13
C LEU A 552 -18.18 -1.29 -23.31
N SER A 553 -17.81 -2.28 -22.48
CA SER A 553 -18.38 -3.63 -22.52
C SER A 553 -19.89 -3.62 -22.29
N TYR A 554 -20.38 -2.89 -21.30
CA TYR A 554 -21.81 -2.80 -21.02
C TYR A 554 -22.57 -2.23 -22.23
N ASN A 555 -22.09 -1.12 -22.80
CA ASN A 555 -22.75 -0.46 -23.93
C ASN A 555 -22.68 -1.27 -25.22
N ILE A 556 -21.57 -1.96 -25.50
CA ILE A 556 -21.48 -2.90 -26.62
C ILE A 556 -22.53 -4.00 -26.48
N GLY A 557 -22.59 -4.67 -25.33
CA GLY A 557 -23.54 -5.75 -25.12
C GLY A 557 -25.00 -5.27 -25.19
N LYS A 558 -25.28 -4.05 -24.72
CA LYS A 558 -26.60 -3.39 -24.88
C LYS A 558 -26.97 -3.24 -26.36
N ILE A 559 -26.06 -2.73 -27.20
CA ILE A 559 -26.29 -2.58 -28.65
C ILE A 559 -26.50 -3.97 -29.29
N MET A 560 -25.71 -4.98 -28.91
CA MET A 560 -25.85 -6.35 -29.43
C MET A 560 -27.22 -6.96 -29.11
N ILE A 561 -27.70 -6.80 -27.87
CA ILE A 561 -29.03 -7.28 -27.45
C ILE A 561 -30.13 -6.53 -28.20
N GLN A 562 -30.03 -5.21 -28.36
CA GLN A 562 -31.00 -4.43 -29.13
C GLN A 562 -31.02 -4.84 -30.61
N ALA A 563 -29.87 -5.10 -31.21
CA ALA A 563 -29.78 -5.60 -32.58
C ALA A 563 -30.42 -6.99 -32.71
N HIS A 564 -30.21 -7.87 -31.73
CA HIS A 564 -30.90 -9.17 -31.69
C HIS A 564 -32.41 -9.00 -31.56
N GLN A 565 -32.92 -8.13 -30.69
CA GLN A 565 -34.37 -7.89 -30.54
C GLN A 565 -35.03 -7.30 -31.80
N SER A 566 -34.26 -6.64 -32.65
CA SER A 566 -34.73 -6.01 -33.90
C SER A 566 -34.13 -6.67 -35.14
N TRP A 567 -33.75 -7.95 -35.04
CA TRP A 567 -33.06 -8.68 -36.11
C TRP A 567 -33.85 -8.68 -37.43
N TYR A 568 -35.18 -8.81 -37.35
CA TYR A 568 -36.11 -8.79 -38.48
C TYR A 568 -36.19 -7.42 -39.20
N LYS A 569 -35.65 -6.34 -38.60
CA LYS A 569 -35.53 -5.01 -39.21
C LYS A 569 -34.14 -4.78 -39.84
N GLY A 570 -33.34 -5.84 -40.02
CA GLY A 570 -31.99 -5.74 -40.56
C GLY A 570 -30.97 -5.12 -39.59
N ALA A 571 -31.27 -5.06 -38.29
CA ALA A 571 -30.42 -4.36 -37.31
C ALA A 571 -28.99 -4.92 -37.20
N TYR A 572 -28.77 -6.19 -37.57
CA TYR A 572 -27.44 -6.79 -37.64
C TYR A 572 -26.54 -6.18 -38.71
N PHE A 573 -27.09 -5.68 -39.83
CA PHE A 573 -26.31 -5.02 -40.89
C PHE A 573 -25.69 -3.69 -40.42
N ILE A 574 -26.36 -3.01 -39.48
CA ILE A 574 -25.94 -1.70 -38.95
C ILE A 574 -25.13 -1.86 -37.64
N LEU A 575 -25.09 -3.07 -37.06
CA LEU A 575 -24.41 -3.36 -35.79
C LEU A 575 -22.91 -3.01 -35.80
N PRO A 576 -22.11 -3.38 -36.83
CA PRO A 576 -20.69 -3.01 -36.88
C PRO A 576 -20.47 -1.49 -36.83
N TYR A 577 -21.29 -0.73 -37.56
CA TYR A 577 -21.23 0.73 -37.59
C TYR A 577 -21.54 1.36 -36.22
N LYS A 578 -22.60 0.89 -35.54
CA LYS A 578 -22.96 1.36 -34.19
C LYS A 578 -21.86 1.11 -33.17
N ILE A 579 -21.23 -0.08 -33.22
CA ILE A 579 -20.11 -0.44 -32.35
C ILE A 579 -18.89 0.43 -32.65
N TYR A 580 -18.58 0.68 -33.93
CA TYR A 580 -17.48 1.55 -34.33
C TYR A 580 -17.65 2.99 -33.81
N ILE A 581 -18.86 3.57 -33.96
CA ILE A 581 -19.15 4.92 -33.42
C ILE A 581 -18.96 4.93 -31.89
N LEU A 582 -19.50 3.94 -31.19
CA LEU A 582 -19.37 3.83 -29.74
C LEU A 582 -17.89 3.79 -29.32
N TYR A 583 -17.08 2.97 -30.00
CA TYR A 583 -15.65 2.85 -29.72
C TYR A 583 -14.90 4.16 -30.01
N LYS A 584 -15.18 4.81 -31.16
CA LYS A 584 -14.59 6.11 -31.52
C LYS A 584 -14.88 7.18 -30.47
N ASN A 585 -16.14 7.29 -30.04
CA ASN A 585 -16.57 8.23 -29.00
C ASN A 585 -15.91 7.92 -27.65
N PHE A 586 -15.78 6.64 -27.30
CA PHE A 586 -15.10 6.21 -26.09
C PHE A 586 -13.62 6.58 -26.12
N LYS A 587 -12.92 6.40 -27.25
CA LYS A 587 -11.51 6.78 -27.42
C LYS A 587 -11.30 8.30 -27.33
N HIS A 588 -12.18 9.10 -27.94
CA HIS A 588 -12.12 10.57 -27.83
C HIS A 588 -12.32 11.07 -26.40
N LYS A 589 -13.20 10.42 -25.62
CA LYS A 589 -13.42 10.76 -24.20
C LYS A 589 -12.28 10.31 -23.26
N LYS A 590 -11.40 9.40 -23.71
CA LYS A 590 -10.27 8.88 -22.94
C LYS A 590 -8.95 9.63 -23.21
N GLY A 591 -8.91 10.43 -24.29
CA GLY A 591 -7.80 11.30 -24.67
C GLY A 591 -7.98 12.77 -24.28
N LYS A 592 -9.14 13.09 -23.68
CA LYS A 592 -9.32 14.22 -22.77
C LYS A 592 -9.24 13.68 -21.35
#